data_AF-A0A8B3F7M0-F1
#
_entry.id   AF-A0A8B3F7M0-F1
#
_cell.length_a   1.000
_cell.length_b   1.000
_cell.length_c   1.000
_cell.angle_alpha   90.00
_cell.angle_beta   90.00
_cell.angle_gamma   90.00
#
_symmetry.space_group_name_H-M   'P 1'
#
loop_
_entity.id
_entity.type
_entity.pdbx_description
1 polymer ?
#
loop_
_entity_poly.entity_id
_entity_poly.type
_entity_poly.pdbx_seq_one_letter_code
_entity_poly.pdbx_strand_id
1 'polypeptide(L)'
;MSKAEYKDFIKNGFKFDPIDTRGGISVTSVKVDTKNPDAIKRSTGALGADYYADTKNKNVELKGKTKGGVMDWKIKDNVSPQDIKNRGRVGKC
;
A
#
# COMPACT_ATOMS: atom_id res chain seq x y z
N MET A 1 -5.86 3.40 -0.82
CA MET A 1 -7.00 2.72 -0.14
C MET A 1 -8.16 3.68 0.03
N SER A 2 -9.38 3.16 0.08
CA SER A 2 -10.57 3.90 0.55
C SER A 2 -10.55 4.06 2.07
N LYS A 3 -11.44 4.91 2.62
CA LYS A 3 -11.53 5.15 4.07
C LYS A 3 -11.86 3.90 4.88
N ALA A 4 -12.74 3.04 4.36
CA ALA A 4 -13.18 1.83 5.06
C ALA A 4 -12.04 0.80 5.13
N GLU A 5 -11.43 0.50 3.98
CA GLU A 5 -10.27 -0.40 3.89
C GLU A 5 -9.11 0.09 4.76
N TYR A 6 -8.85 1.39 4.78
CA TYR A 6 -7.79 1.97 5.61
C TYR A 6 -8.05 1.77 7.10
N LYS A 7 -9.29 1.99 7.57
CA LYS A 7 -9.66 1.80 8.98
C LYS A 7 -9.52 0.34 9.39
N ASP A 8 -9.98 -0.57 8.54
CA ASP A 8 -9.89 -2.01 8.79
C ASP A 8 -8.43 -2.47 8.81
N PHE A 9 -7.64 -2.07 7.81
CA PHE A 9 -6.22 -2.39 7.70
C PHE A 9 -5.41 -1.90 8.89
N ILE A 10 -5.72 -0.72 9.44
CA ILE A 10 -5.02 -0.21 10.62
C ILE A 10 -5.43 -0.93 11.89
N LYS A 11 -6.69 -1.33 12.00
CA LYS A 11 -7.22 -1.96 13.20
C LYS A 11 -6.81 -3.43 13.29
N ASN A 12 -6.95 -4.13 12.17
CA ASN A 12 -6.83 -5.59 12.09
C ASN A 12 -5.56 -6.03 11.35
N GLY A 13 -4.90 -5.13 10.63
CA GLY A 13 -3.81 -5.49 9.74
C GLY A 13 -4.33 -6.11 8.44
N PHE A 14 -3.54 -7.02 7.89
CA PHE A 14 -3.89 -7.84 6.75
C PHE A 14 -3.38 -9.25 6.97
N LYS A 15 -4.28 -10.23 6.83
CA LYS A 15 -3.92 -11.63 6.85
C LYS A 15 -3.76 -12.09 5.40
N PHE A 16 -2.55 -12.46 5.03
CA PHE A 16 -2.29 -13.05 3.74
C PHE A 16 -2.73 -14.52 3.76
N ASP A 17 -3.54 -14.89 2.78
CA ASP A 17 -3.89 -16.26 2.51
C ASP A 17 -3.13 -16.72 1.25
N PRO A 18 -2.20 -17.70 1.37
CA PRO A 18 -1.44 -18.21 0.23
C PRO A 18 -2.29 -19.02 -0.76
N ILE A 19 -3.50 -19.45 -0.38
CA ILE A 19 -4.41 -20.24 -1.22
C ILE A 19 -5.27 -19.32 -2.10
N ASP A 20 -5.54 -18.09 -1.63
CA ASP A 20 -6.24 -17.09 -2.43
C ASP A 20 -5.28 -16.46 -3.46
N THR A 21 -5.46 -16.81 -4.73
CA THR A 21 -4.71 -16.21 -5.86
C THR A 21 -4.93 -14.70 -6.00
N ARG A 22 -6.05 -14.17 -5.48
CA ARG A 22 -6.31 -12.73 -5.34
C ARG A 22 -5.70 -12.16 -4.07
N GLY A 23 -5.44 -13.00 -3.07
CA GLY A 23 -4.84 -12.68 -1.79
C GLY A 23 -3.54 -11.89 -1.92
N GLY A 24 -3.48 -10.77 -1.22
CA GLY A 24 -2.32 -9.89 -1.12
C GLY A 24 -2.69 -8.43 -1.34
N ILE A 25 -2.05 -7.54 -0.60
CA ILE A 25 -2.26 -6.10 -0.75
C ILE A 25 -1.41 -5.61 -1.91
N SER A 26 -2.05 -4.98 -2.90
CA SER A 26 -1.32 -4.24 -3.92
C SER A 26 -0.71 -2.98 -3.29
N VAL A 27 0.61 -2.85 -3.34
CA VAL A 27 1.36 -1.73 -2.80
C VAL A 27 2.29 -1.16 -3.86
N THR A 28 2.39 0.15 -3.94
CA THR A 28 2.92 0.75 -5.15
C THR A 28 4.39 1.20 -5.03
N SER A 29 5.03 1.04 -3.87
CA SER A 29 6.48 1.19 -3.75
C SER A 29 6.98 0.73 -2.39
N VAL A 30 8.18 0.15 -2.36
CA VAL A 30 8.94 -0.17 -1.14
C VAL A 30 10.06 0.84 -0.85
N LYS A 31 10.28 1.84 -1.72
CA LYS A 31 11.39 2.80 -1.64
C LYS A 31 10.99 4.27 -1.71
N VAL A 32 9.71 4.57 -1.98
CA VAL A 32 9.23 5.96 -1.98
C VAL A 32 8.92 6.34 -0.55
N ASP A 33 9.76 7.19 0.02
CA ASP A 33 9.51 7.83 1.31
C ASP A 33 8.15 8.54 1.24
N THR A 34 7.25 8.24 2.18
CA THR A 34 5.87 8.74 2.23
C THR A 34 5.76 10.21 2.65
N LYS A 35 6.79 11.01 2.35
CA LYS A 35 6.95 12.40 2.80
C LYS A 35 6.00 13.37 2.08
N ASN A 36 5.57 13.06 0.86
CA ASN A 36 4.68 13.93 0.11
C ASN A 36 3.43 13.16 -0.41
N PRO A 37 2.25 13.38 0.21
CA PRO A 37 1.00 12.75 -0.20
C PRO A 37 0.66 12.91 -1.69
N ASP A 38 0.91 14.07 -2.28
CA ASP A 38 0.61 14.32 -3.70
C ASP A 38 1.61 13.64 -4.64
N ALA A 39 2.85 13.48 -4.18
CA ALA A 39 3.85 12.69 -4.90
C ALA A 39 3.46 11.22 -4.95
N ILE A 40 2.78 10.70 -3.90
CA ILE A 40 2.25 9.33 -3.91
C ILE A 40 1.27 9.18 -5.06
N LYS A 41 0.24 10.04 -5.21
CA LYS A 41 -0.72 9.94 -6.33
C LYS A 41 -0.07 9.98 -7.70
N ARG A 42 0.84 10.94 -7.93
CA ARG A 42 1.52 11.10 -9.22
C ARG A 42 2.43 9.92 -9.54
N SER A 43 3.23 9.49 -8.57
CA SER A 43 4.20 8.42 -8.76
C SER A 43 3.52 7.06 -8.90
N THR A 44 2.49 6.80 -8.10
CA THR A 44 1.74 5.52 -8.10
C THR A 44 0.67 5.43 -9.19
N GLY A 45 0.25 6.57 -9.76
CA GLY A 45 -0.90 6.63 -10.66
C GLY A 45 -2.24 6.28 -9.98
N ALA A 46 -2.27 6.14 -8.65
CA ALA A 46 -3.46 5.77 -7.88
C ALA A 46 -4.32 7.01 -7.57
N LEU A 47 -4.83 7.66 -8.62
CA LEU A 47 -5.58 8.93 -8.53
C LEU A 47 -6.79 8.86 -7.58
N GLY A 48 -7.41 7.69 -7.44
CA GLY A 48 -8.55 7.44 -6.55
C GLY A 48 -8.21 7.04 -5.11
N ALA A 49 -6.93 7.00 -4.71
CA ALA A 49 -6.56 6.64 -3.35
C ALA A 49 -6.76 7.81 -2.38
N ASP A 50 -7.47 7.57 -1.28
CA ASP A 50 -7.68 8.55 -0.20
C ASP A 50 -6.65 8.42 0.92
N TYR A 51 -6.11 7.21 1.13
CA TYR A 51 -5.20 6.90 2.24
C TYR A 51 -4.03 6.02 1.80
N TYR A 52 -2.90 6.18 2.50
CA TYR A 52 -1.69 5.38 2.38
C TYR A 52 -1.26 4.82 3.73
N ALA A 53 -0.55 3.69 3.71
CA ALA A 53 0.15 3.12 4.85
C ALA A 53 1.49 2.56 4.38
N ASP A 54 2.51 2.72 5.20
CA ASP A 54 3.89 2.28 4.99
C ASP A 54 4.18 1.15 5.99
N THR A 55 4.64 0.00 5.48
CA THR A 55 4.86 -1.22 6.27
C THR A 55 6.33 -1.64 6.19
N LYS A 56 6.90 -2.11 7.31
CA LYS A 56 8.29 -2.59 7.33
C LYS A 56 8.40 -4.07 6.95
N ASN A 57 9.46 -4.39 6.21
CA ASN A 57 10.04 -5.73 6.06
C ASN A 57 9.00 -6.84 5.78
N LYS A 58 8.20 -6.65 4.73
CA LYS A 58 7.24 -7.65 4.26
C LYS A 58 7.72 -8.28 2.97
N ASN A 59 7.40 -9.56 2.81
CA ASN A 59 7.63 -10.25 1.55
C ASN A 59 6.73 -9.63 0.47
N VAL A 60 7.37 -9.14 -0.59
CA VAL A 60 6.69 -8.50 -1.71
C VAL A 60 7.05 -9.20 -3.02
N GLU A 61 6.08 -9.27 -3.91
CA GLU A 61 6.25 -9.75 -5.27
C GLU A 61 6.08 -8.61 -6.27
N LEU A 62 6.95 -8.52 -7.27
CA LEU A 62 6.81 -7.51 -8.32
C LEU A 62 5.64 -7.88 -9.22
N LYS A 63 4.65 -6.99 -9.31
CA LYS A 63 3.48 -7.14 -10.17
C LYS A 63 3.64 -6.45 -11.52
N GLY A 64 4.43 -5.36 -11.58
CA GLY A 64 4.72 -4.65 -12.82
C GLY A 64 5.03 -3.17 -12.59
N LYS A 65 4.85 -2.33 -13.61
CA LYS A 65 4.92 -0.87 -13.47
C LYS A 65 3.50 -0.28 -13.36
N THR A 66 3.35 0.71 -12.51
CA THR A 66 2.13 1.52 -12.43
C THR A 66 2.09 2.60 -13.48
N LYS A 67 0.89 3.19 -13.66
CA LYS A 67 0.66 4.31 -14.59
C LYS A 67 1.52 5.53 -14.30
N GLY A 68 1.95 5.73 -13.05
CA GLY A 68 2.85 6.82 -12.66
C GLY A 68 4.34 6.50 -12.80
N GLY A 69 4.68 5.31 -13.33
CA GLY A 69 6.06 4.92 -13.64
C GLY A 69 6.82 4.21 -12.52
N VAL A 70 6.27 4.14 -11.30
CA VAL A 70 6.87 3.35 -10.21
C VAL A 70 6.44 1.89 -10.27
N MET A 71 7.25 1.00 -9.70
CA MET A 71 6.97 -0.44 -9.65
C MET A 71 5.80 -0.75 -8.70
N ASP A 72 4.79 -1.45 -9.19
CA ASP A 72 3.72 -2.06 -8.40
C ASP A 72 4.22 -3.36 -7.80
N TRP A 73 4.11 -3.48 -6.48
CA TRP A 73 4.44 -4.65 -5.70
C TRP A 73 3.17 -5.23 -5.08
N LYS A 74 3.19 -6.50 -4.72
CA LYS A 74 2.11 -7.15 -3.98
C LYS A 74 2.69 -7.73 -2.70
N ILE A 75 2.19 -7.30 -1.54
CA ILE A 75 2.56 -7.92 -0.27
C ILE A 75 1.90 -9.29 -0.20
N LYS A 76 2.72 -10.34 -0.11
CA LYS A 76 2.33 -11.74 0.07
C LYS A 76 2.67 -12.20 1.49
N ASP A 77 2.37 -11.36 2.45
CA ASP A 77 2.74 -11.57 3.85
C ASP A 77 1.68 -10.98 4.79
N ASN A 78 1.65 -11.50 6.00
CA ASN A 78 0.81 -10.96 7.05
C ASN A 78 1.35 -9.59 7.48
N VAL A 79 0.46 -8.60 7.51
CA VAL A 79 0.74 -7.28 8.06
C VAL A 79 -0.02 -7.16 9.36
N SER A 80 0.68 -6.99 10.47
CA SER A 80 0.05 -6.61 11.74
C SER A 80 0.05 -5.09 11.89
N PRO A 81 -0.87 -4.51 12.68
CA PRO A 81 -0.88 -3.06 12.93
C PRO A 81 0.46 -2.48 13.42
N GLN A 82 1.26 -3.30 14.12
CA GLN A 82 2.60 -2.94 14.62
C GLN A 82 3.64 -2.78 13.50
N ASP A 83 3.41 -3.40 12.34
CA ASP A 83 4.32 -3.29 11.19
C ASP A 83 4.14 -1.98 10.42
N ILE A 84 3.06 -1.23 10.71
CA ILE A 84 2.75 0.04 10.06
C ILE A 84 3.63 1.14 10.66
N LYS A 85 4.64 1.56 9.90
CA LYS A 85 5.61 2.59 10.30
C LYS A 85 5.05 4.00 10.13
N ASN A 86 4.36 4.24 9.02
CA ASN A 86 3.76 5.53 8.71
C ASN A 86 2.40 5.33 8.05
N ARG A 87 1.49 6.29 8.22
CA ARG A 87 0.15 6.23 7.65
C ARG A 87 -0.44 7.62 7.58
N GLY A 88 -1.27 7.86 6.58
CA GLY A 88 -1.87 9.17 6.42
C GLY A 88 -2.90 9.26 5.31
N ARG A 89 -3.51 10.43 5.23
CA ARG A 89 -4.38 10.79 4.12
C ARG A 89 -3.53 11.24 2.94
N VAL A 90 -3.90 10.78 1.75
CA VAL A 90 -3.33 11.26 0.51
C VAL A 90 -3.97 12.62 0.19
N GLY A 91 -3.16 13.64 -0.09
CA GLY A 91 -3.64 14.96 -0.48
C GLY A 91 -4.51 14.86 -1.73
N LYS A 92 -5.57 15.66 -1.80
CA LYS A 92 -6.23 15.92 -3.09
C LYS A 92 -5.36 16.98 -3.75
N CYS A 93 -4.62 16.58 -4.80
CA CYS A 93 -4.20 17.54 -5.82
C CYS A 93 -5.42 18.29 -6.35
#